data_AF-A0ABD3WSB7-F1
#
_entry.id   AF-A0ABD3WSB7-F1
#
_cell.length_a   1.000
_cell.length_b   1.000
_cell.length_c   1.000
_cell.angle_alpha   90.00
_cell.angle_beta   90.00
_cell.angle_gamma   90.00
#
_symmetry.space_group_name_H-M   'P 1'
#
loop_
_entity.id
_entity.type
_entity.pdbx_description
1 polymer ?
#
loop_
_entity_poly.entity_id
_entity_poly.type
_entity_poly.pdbx_seq_one_letter_code
_entity_poly.pdbx_strand_id
1 'polypeptide(L)'
;MKPLYLSPSEIRFSQDSINNVFDNKSTYRNTNIGETLDALCEGRSKLKEIPTISVVWKNGHWFTLDNRRLWVFRHLERLRKCNKIPVKRSNYMPVEKFTTTNDGKTIEVRGEIGGRWHKKNVPPKSSVDNQGRCNGFEMHTGHQNVQSSSSNKIRRPVSKPRISSPEAQYISIPIEEPEEHDTSLHKQLVPDKIRQKPNEVYKSKKNGCSCVIL
;
A
#
# COMPACT_ATOMS: atom_id res chain seq x y z
N MET A 1 10.68 -24.07 -4.88
CA MET A 1 10.97 -22.62 -4.95
C MET A 1 10.82 -22.02 -3.57
N LYS A 2 11.83 -21.28 -3.08
CA LYS A 2 11.74 -20.61 -1.77
C LYS A 2 10.71 -19.47 -1.84
N PRO A 3 9.85 -19.28 -0.82
CA PRO A 3 8.92 -18.16 -0.79
C PRO A 3 9.69 -16.84 -0.65
N LEU A 4 9.35 -15.86 -1.50
CA LEU A 4 9.94 -14.52 -1.47
C LEU A 4 9.10 -13.63 -0.54
N TYR A 5 9.77 -12.97 0.40
CA TYR A 5 9.15 -12.01 1.32
C TYR A 5 9.80 -10.65 1.14
N LEU A 6 8.98 -9.64 0.84
CA LEU A 6 9.42 -8.26 0.65
C LEU A 6 8.64 -7.34 1.60
N SER A 7 9.27 -6.26 2.02
CA SER A 7 8.62 -5.17 2.70
C SER A 7 7.80 -4.37 1.67
N PRO A 8 6.58 -3.92 1.99
CA PRO A 8 5.78 -3.13 1.04
C PRO A 8 6.48 -1.86 0.53
N SER A 9 7.37 -1.28 1.34
CA SER A 9 8.22 -0.15 0.97
C SER A 9 9.27 -0.47 -0.11
N GLU A 10 9.78 -1.71 -0.16
CA GLU A 10 10.77 -2.19 -1.14
C GLU A 10 10.16 -2.40 -2.54
N ILE A 11 8.83 -2.51 -2.63
CA ILE A 11 8.12 -2.74 -3.88
C ILE A 11 7.66 -1.39 -4.47
N ARG A 12 7.93 -1.19 -5.76
CA ARG A 12 7.53 -0.05 -6.57
C ARG A 12 6.19 -0.27 -7.26
N PHE A 13 5.45 0.81 -7.46
CA PHE A 13 4.27 0.82 -8.31
C PHE A 13 4.67 0.74 -9.79
N SER A 14 4.00 -0.09 -10.57
CA SER A 14 4.22 -0.12 -12.03
C SER A 14 3.45 0.97 -12.75
N GLN A 15 2.35 1.45 -12.15
CA GLN A 15 1.48 2.47 -12.72
C GLN A 15 1.58 3.79 -11.95
N ASP A 16 1.32 4.88 -12.66
CA ASP A 16 1.19 6.25 -12.16
C ASP A 16 -0.15 6.48 -11.44
N SER A 17 -1.22 5.83 -11.89
CA SER A 17 -2.54 5.93 -11.29
C SER A 17 -3.27 4.59 -11.15
N ILE A 18 -4.15 4.50 -10.15
CA ILE A 18 -5.05 3.34 -9.93
C ILE A 18 -6.50 3.78 -9.79
N ASN A 19 -7.41 2.84 -10.02
CA ASN A 19 -8.81 2.98 -9.67
C ASN A 19 -8.97 2.81 -8.14
N ASN A 20 -9.86 3.60 -7.52
CA ASN A 20 -10.21 3.50 -6.10
C ASN A 20 -10.96 2.21 -5.74
N VAL A 21 -11.47 1.48 -6.72
CA VAL A 21 -12.25 0.25 -6.53
C VAL A 21 -11.52 -0.98 -7.09
N PHE A 22 -11.66 -2.13 -6.42
CA PHE A 22 -11.17 -3.41 -6.94
C PHE A 22 -12.05 -3.93 -8.08
N ASP A 23 -11.40 -4.55 -9.08
CA ASP A 23 -12.12 -5.02 -10.27
C ASP A 23 -13.18 -6.05 -9.93
N ASN A 24 -14.19 -6.10 -10.79
CA ASN A 24 -15.29 -7.07 -10.75
C ASN A 24 -14.85 -8.54 -10.78
N LYS A 25 -13.60 -8.82 -11.14
CA LYS A 25 -13.04 -10.17 -11.23
C LYS A 25 -12.35 -10.63 -9.94
N SER A 26 -12.28 -9.77 -8.92
CA SER A 26 -11.64 -10.09 -7.64
C SER A 26 -12.67 -10.42 -6.57
N THR A 27 -12.25 -11.14 -5.53
CA THR A 27 -13.07 -11.42 -4.33
C THR A 27 -13.54 -10.14 -3.63
N TYR A 28 -12.82 -9.02 -3.81
CA TYR A 28 -13.15 -7.69 -3.27
C TYR A 28 -13.95 -6.83 -4.27
N ARG A 29 -14.74 -7.44 -5.15
CA ARG A 29 -15.48 -6.75 -6.20
C ARG A 29 -16.26 -5.56 -5.65
N ASN A 30 -16.15 -4.42 -6.36
CA ASN A 30 -16.86 -3.18 -6.02
C ASN A 30 -16.55 -2.63 -4.62
N THR A 31 -15.50 -3.12 -3.96
CA THR A 31 -15.03 -2.58 -2.68
C THR A 31 -13.98 -1.53 -2.92
N ASN A 32 -14.10 -0.40 -2.21
CA ASN A 32 -13.10 0.65 -2.23
C ASN A 32 -11.81 0.18 -1.54
N ILE A 33 -10.66 0.58 -2.07
CA ILE A 33 -9.35 0.22 -1.50
C ILE A 33 -9.20 0.72 -0.05
N GLY A 34 -9.80 1.87 0.28
CA GLY A 34 -9.79 2.40 1.63
C GLY A 34 -10.72 1.67 2.60
N GLU A 35 -11.87 1.14 2.14
CA GLU A 35 -12.72 0.29 2.97
C GLU A 35 -12.06 -1.04 3.30
N THR A 36 -11.29 -1.57 2.35
CA THR A 36 -10.47 -2.78 2.57
C THR A 36 -9.39 -2.51 3.62
N LEU A 37 -8.74 -1.34 3.55
CA LEU A 37 -7.78 -0.91 4.58
C LEU A 37 -8.44 -0.81 5.96
N ASP A 38 -9.65 -0.25 6.03
CA ASP A 38 -10.41 -0.13 7.27
C ASP A 38 -10.76 -1.50 7.84
N ALA A 39 -11.27 -2.42 7.01
CA ALA A 39 -11.62 -3.78 7.42
C ALA A 39 -10.41 -4.54 8.01
N LEU A 40 -9.22 -4.37 7.44
CA LEU A 40 -7.99 -4.94 7.99
C LEU A 40 -7.56 -4.26 9.29
N CYS A 41 -7.69 -2.93 9.38
CA CYS A 41 -7.32 -2.20 10.58
C CYS A 41 -8.22 -2.56 11.76
N GLU A 42 -9.51 -2.78 11.50
CA GLU A 42 -10.56 -3.15 12.45
C GLU A 42 -10.62 -4.65 12.73
N GLY A 43 -9.83 -5.47 12.02
CA GLY A 43 -9.80 -6.93 12.20
C GLY A 43 -11.02 -7.67 11.63
N ARG A 44 -11.86 -6.99 10.84
CA ARG A 44 -12.96 -7.61 10.08
C ARG A 44 -12.46 -8.50 8.94
N SER A 45 -11.26 -8.23 8.45
CA SER A 45 -10.56 -9.05 7.45
C SER A 45 -9.13 -9.35 7.89
N LYS A 46 -8.60 -10.49 7.45
CA LYS A 46 -7.22 -10.91 7.77
C LYS A 46 -6.27 -10.56 6.62
N LEU A 47 -5.01 -10.27 6.96
CA LEU A 47 -3.95 -10.04 5.96
C LEU A 47 -3.81 -11.20 4.95
N LYS A 48 -4.02 -12.44 5.42
CA LYS A 48 -3.92 -13.66 4.59
C LYS A 48 -5.05 -13.80 3.57
N GLU A 49 -6.15 -13.08 3.74
CA GLU A 49 -7.29 -13.11 2.80
C GLU A 49 -6.99 -12.29 1.55
N ILE A 50 -6.07 -11.32 1.64
CA ILE A 50 -5.65 -10.54 0.48
C ILE A 50 -4.78 -11.42 -0.41
N PRO A 51 -5.13 -11.57 -1.70
CA PRO A 51 -4.32 -12.34 -2.63
C PRO A 51 -2.88 -11.85 -2.68
N THR A 52 -1.96 -12.81 -2.75
CA THR A 52 -0.52 -12.58 -2.90
C THR A 52 -0.24 -11.64 -4.06
N ILE A 53 0.67 -10.69 -3.84
CA ILE A 53 1.08 -9.73 -4.87
C ILE A 53 2.07 -10.39 -5.83
N SER A 54 1.86 -10.19 -7.12
CA SER A 54 2.83 -10.57 -8.15
C SER A 54 3.82 -9.43 -8.38
N VAL A 55 5.12 -9.74 -8.37
CA VAL A 55 6.21 -8.77 -8.57
C VAL A 55 7.14 -9.18 -9.70
N VAL A 56 7.72 -8.22 -10.42
CA VAL A 56 8.75 -8.43 -11.44
C VAL A 56 10.02 -7.67 -11.04
N TRP A 57 11.18 -8.26 -11.28
CA TRP A 57 12.46 -7.57 -11.12
C TRP A 57 12.78 -6.83 -12.43
N LYS A 58 13.00 -5.52 -12.36
CA LYS A 58 13.34 -4.69 -13.51
C LYS A 58 14.15 -3.48 -13.06
N ASN A 59 15.22 -3.15 -13.77
CA ASN A 59 16.06 -1.97 -13.50
C ASN A 59 16.51 -1.89 -12.02
N GLY A 60 16.95 -3.02 -11.46
CA GLY A 60 17.42 -3.10 -10.06
C GLY A 60 16.33 -2.94 -8.99
N HIS A 61 15.04 -3.00 -9.35
CA HIS A 61 13.93 -2.81 -8.41
C HIS A 61 12.80 -3.82 -8.62
N TRP A 62 12.04 -4.08 -7.55
CA TRP A 62 10.81 -4.88 -7.62
C TRP A 62 9.62 -4.00 -7.99
N PHE A 63 8.93 -4.32 -9.09
CA PHE A 63 7.69 -3.65 -9.49
C PHE A 63 6.49 -4.57 -9.31
N THR A 64 5.38 -4.04 -8.80
CA THR A 64 4.14 -4.81 -8.63
C THR A 64 3.30 -4.86 -9.90
N LEU A 65 2.61 -5.98 -10.13
CA LEU A 65 1.54 -6.09 -11.13
C LEU A 65 0.15 -5.77 -10.54
N ASP A 66 0.08 -5.62 -9.21
CA ASP A 66 -1.13 -5.50 -8.40
C ASP A 66 -1.13 -4.19 -7.59
N ASN A 67 -1.08 -3.04 -8.29
CA ASN A 67 -0.89 -1.71 -7.69
C ASN A 67 -1.88 -1.39 -6.54
N ARG A 68 -3.16 -1.73 -6.69
CA ARG A 68 -4.19 -1.52 -5.65
C ARG A 68 -3.91 -2.29 -4.36
N ARG A 69 -3.43 -3.55 -4.45
CA ARG A 69 -3.11 -4.34 -3.26
C ARG A 69 -1.87 -3.78 -2.57
N LEU A 70 -0.84 -3.42 -3.36
CA LEU A 70 0.36 -2.81 -2.81
C LEU A 70 0.05 -1.51 -2.06
N TRP A 71 -0.87 -0.70 -2.59
CA TRP A 71 -1.32 0.53 -1.93
C TRP A 71 -1.86 0.25 -0.52
N VAL A 72 -2.68 -0.79 -0.36
CA VAL A 72 -3.22 -1.20 0.96
C VAL A 72 -2.10 -1.64 1.89
N PHE A 73 -1.17 -2.50 1.43
CA PHE A 73 -0.07 -2.98 2.27
C PHE A 73 0.91 -1.89 2.68
N ARG A 74 1.23 -0.92 1.81
CA ARG A 74 2.03 0.26 2.17
C ARG A 74 1.37 1.10 3.26
N HIS A 75 0.06 1.23 3.23
CA HIS A 75 -0.67 1.91 4.31
C HIS A 75 -0.62 1.12 5.62
N LEU A 76 -0.74 -0.21 5.57
CA LEU A 76 -0.60 -1.06 6.76
C LEU A 76 0.81 -1.03 7.35
N GLU A 77 1.84 -0.99 6.50
CA GLU A 77 3.23 -0.81 6.90
C GLU A 77 3.45 0.54 7.59
N ARG A 78 2.91 1.61 7.01
CA ARG A 78 2.92 2.95 7.63
C ARG A 78 2.21 2.96 8.99
N LEU A 79 1.15 2.17 9.14
CA LEU A 79 0.42 1.96 10.41
C LEU A 79 1.09 0.94 11.34
N ARG A 80 2.29 0.45 11.01
CA ARG A 80 3.05 -0.57 11.77
C ARG A 80 2.28 -1.88 12.01
N LYS A 81 1.32 -2.19 11.15
CA LYS A 81 0.52 -3.43 11.20
C LYS A 81 1.11 -4.56 10.36
N CYS A 82 2.05 -4.28 9.46
CA CYS A 82 2.65 -5.26 8.57
C CYS A 82 4.05 -4.81 8.13
N ASN A 83 5.07 -5.66 8.27
CA ASN A 83 6.45 -5.30 7.88
C ASN A 83 6.92 -6.05 6.63
N LYS A 84 6.48 -7.31 6.45
CA LYS A 84 6.83 -8.14 5.30
C LYS A 84 5.59 -8.86 4.78
N ILE A 85 5.51 -8.99 3.46
CA ILE A 85 4.44 -9.71 2.78
C ILE A 85 5.00 -10.82 1.89
N PRO A 86 4.31 -11.96 1.78
CA PRO A 86 4.65 -12.95 0.76
C PRO A 86 4.36 -12.35 -0.62
N VAL A 87 5.27 -12.57 -1.57
CA VAL A 87 5.11 -12.15 -2.96
C VAL A 87 5.38 -13.31 -3.91
N LYS A 88 4.76 -13.25 -5.09
CA LYS A 88 4.99 -14.18 -6.19
C LYS A 88 5.86 -13.49 -7.24
N ARG A 89 7.04 -14.02 -7.52
CA ARG A 89 7.86 -13.54 -8.65
C ARG A 89 7.15 -13.90 -9.97
N SER A 90 7.04 -12.91 -10.84
CA SER A 90 6.62 -13.01 -12.24
C SER A 90 7.82 -12.70 -13.12
N ASN A 91 7.93 -13.39 -14.24
CA ASN A 91 8.96 -13.13 -15.26
C ASN A 91 8.45 -12.17 -16.35
N TYR A 92 7.17 -11.81 -16.28
CA TYR A 92 6.50 -11.02 -17.31
C TYR A 92 5.71 -9.88 -16.68
N MET A 93 5.76 -8.74 -17.37
CA MET A 93 4.94 -7.57 -17.09
C MET A 93 4.45 -6.98 -18.42
N PRO A 94 3.13 -6.85 -18.62
CA PRO A 94 2.60 -6.18 -19.78
C PRO A 94 3.04 -4.71 -19.84
N VAL A 95 3.39 -4.23 -21.03
CA VAL A 95 3.92 -2.87 -21.24
C VAL A 95 2.90 -1.82 -20.80
N GLU A 96 1.62 -2.08 -21.06
CA GLU A 96 0.49 -1.24 -20.67
C GLU A 96 0.33 -1.12 -19.15
N LYS A 97 0.94 -2.01 -18.37
CA LYS A 97 0.96 -1.92 -16.91
C LYS A 97 2.15 -1.13 -16.37
N PHE A 98 3.10 -0.74 -17.22
CA PHE A 98 4.28 0.01 -16.80
C PHE A 98 4.18 1.47 -17.27
N THR A 99 3.45 2.28 -16.53
CA THR A 99 3.18 3.70 -16.85
C THR A 99 3.80 4.68 -15.86
N THR A 100 4.51 4.19 -14.84
CA THR A 100 5.10 5.07 -13.82
C THR A 100 6.17 6.00 -14.40
N THR A 101 6.13 7.26 -13.99
CA THR A 101 7.10 8.32 -14.35
C THR A 101 7.96 8.76 -13.16
N ASN A 102 7.77 8.13 -11.98
CA ASN A 102 8.39 8.52 -10.70
C ASN A 102 9.14 7.36 -10.02
N ASP A 103 9.67 6.43 -10.83
CA ASP A 103 10.26 5.16 -10.38
C ASP A 103 9.32 4.28 -9.55
N GLY A 104 8.01 4.47 -9.66
CA GLY A 104 7.01 3.76 -8.88
C GLY A 104 7.04 4.08 -7.38
N LYS A 105 7.55 5.26 -7.00
CA LYS A 105 7.65 5.67 -5.59
C LYS A 105 6.28 6.04 -5.02
N THR A 106 5.44 6.71 -5.80
CA THR A 106 4.09 7.13 -5.42
C THR A 106 3.09 6.79 -6.50
N ILE A 107 1.80 6.79 -6.15
CA ILE A 107 0.71 6.50 -7.06
C ILE A 107 -0.49 7.38 -6.75
N GLU A 108 -1.16 7.87 -7.79
CA GLU A 108 -2.41 8.60 -7.67
C GLU A 108 -3.59 7.63 -7.58
N VAL A 109 -4.51 7.87 -6.65
CA VAL A 109 -5.78 7.13 -6.59
C VAL A 109 -6.87 7.98 -7.22
N ARG A 110 -7.47 7.48 -8.30
CA ARG A 110 -8.56 8.15 -9.00
C ARG A 110 -9.88 7.91 -8.29
N GLY A 111 -10.63 8.98 -8.03
CA GLY A 111 -11.94 8.92 -7.36
C GLY A 111 -11.84 8.90 -5.83
N GLU A 112 -12.98 8.68 -5.18
CA GLU A 112 -13.04 8.66 -3.72
C GLU A 112 -12.44 7.37 -3.14
N ILE A 113 -11.32 7.48 -2.42
CA ILE A 113 -10.58 6.35 -1.86
C ILE A 113 -11.46 5.45 -0.98
N GLY A 114 -12.48 6.02 -0.34
CA GLY A 114 -13.28 5.35 0.68
C GLY A 114 -12.52 5.14 1.99
N GLY A 115 -13.25 4.75 3.03
CA GLY A 115 -12.67 4.49 4.36
C GLY A 115 -12.08 5.72 5.07
N ARG A 116 -11.63 5.50 6.31
CA ARG A 116 -11.16 6.56 7.23
C ARG A 116 -9.71 6.40 7.66
N TRP A 117 -9.16 5.19 7.63
CA TRP A 117 -7.80 4.92 8.13
C TRP A 117 -6.70 5.52 7.26
N HIS A 118 -6.97 5.71 5.96
CA HIS A 118 -6.00 6.35 5.06
C HIS A 118 -5.73 7.82 5.42
N LYS A 119 -6.68 8.51 6.06
CA LYS A 119 -6.57 9.92 6.48
C LYS A 119 -5.84 10.12 7.81
N LYS A 120 -5.84 9.11 8.69
CA LYS A 120 -5.43 9.21 10.11
C LYS A 120 -3.94 9.53 10.37
N ASN A 121 -3.13 9.75 9.34
CA ASN A 121 -1.73 10.19 9.46
C ASN A 121 -1.26 10.99 8.24
N VAL A 122 -2.19 11.59 7.48
CA VAL A 122 -1.80 12.66 6.58
C VAL A 122 -1.55 13.84 7.52
N PRO A 123 -0.32 14.40 7.62
CA PRO A 123 -0.15 15.65 8.36
C PRO A 123 -1.19 16.63 7.80
N PRO A 124 -1.96 17.34 8.65
CA PRO A 124 -2.91 18.32 8.16
C PRO A 124 -2.15 19.20 7.17
N LYS A 125 -2.69 19.34 5.95
CA LYS A 125 -2.18 20.35 5.02
C LYS A 125 -2.18 21.64 5.83
N SER A 126 -1.01 22.20 6.08
CA SER A 126 -0.88 23.50 6.71
C SER A 126 -1.85 24.42 5.98
N SER A 127 -2.83 24.91 6.71
CA SER A 127 -3.65 26.05 6.35
C SER A 127 -2.70 27.22 6.12
N VAL A 128 -2.17 27.31 4.90
CA VAL A 128 -1.59 28.54 4.39
C VAL A 128 -2.75 29.27 3.75
N ASP A 129 -3.07 30.37 4.41
CA ASP A 129 -4.13 31.30 4.09
C ASP A 129 -4.13 31.68 2.61
N ASN A 130 -5.32 31.84 2.05
CA ASN A 130 -5.51 32.97 1.16
C ASN A 130 -6.84 33.63 1.48
N GLN A 131 -6.75 34.58 2.40
CA GLN A 131 -7.67 35.70 2.51
C GLN A 131 -7.66 36.45 1.16
N GLY A 132 -8.57 36.06 0.29
CA GLY A 132 -8.89 36.72 -0.97
C GLY A 132 -10.28 37.33 -0.94
N ARG A 133 -10.49 38.27 -0.02
CA ARG A 133 -11.23 39.53 -0.19
C ARG A 133 -12.15 39.61 -1.44
N CYS A 134 -13.47 39.56 -1.23
CA CYS A 134 -14.36 40.59 -1.80
C CYS A 134 -15.56 40.84 -0.87
N ASN A 135 -15.76 42.13 -0.63
CA ASN A 135 -16.82 42.76 0.17
C ASN A 135 -18.19 42.39 -0.44
N GLY A 136 -19.22 42.07 0.33
CA GLY A 136 -19.91 42.99 1.22
C GLY A 136 -21.11 43.56 0.48
N PHE A 137 -22.32 43.04 0.73
CA PHE A 137 -23.55 43.83 0.74
C PHE A 137 -24.60 43.13 1.60
N GLU A 138 -25.21 43.93 2.44
CA GLU A 138 -26.04 43.61 3.59
C GLU A 138 -27.49 43.31 3.20
N MET A 139 -28.24 42.90 4.22
CA MET A 139 -29.57 42.29 4.24
C MET A 139 -30.70 43.05 3.52
N HIS A 140 -31.79 42.35 3.17
CA HIS A 140 -33.07 42.45 3.89
C HIS A 140 -34.18 41.52 3.32
N THR A 141 -34.82 40.82 4.25
CA THR A 141 -36.23 40.38 4.38
C THR A 141 -37.10 40.03 3.16
N GLY A 142 -37.66 38.81 3.24
CA GLY A 142 -39.11 38.60 3.09
C GLY A 142 -39.65 38.42 1.67
N HIS A 143 -40.15 37.23 1.36
CA HIS A 143 -41.51 36.95 0.87
C HIS A 143 -41.57 35.55 0.23
N GLN A 144 -42.59 34.81 0.64
CA GLN A 144 -43.09 33.60 -0.01
C GLN A 144 -43.37 33.90 -1.50
N ASN A 145 -43.20 32.93 -2.41
CA ASN A 145 -44.32 32.37 -3.18
C ASN A 145 -43.88 31.32 -4.24
N VAL A 146 -44.84 30.44 -4.54
CA VAL A 146 -45.12 29.59 -5.71
C VAL A 146 -44.14 28.51 -6.19
N GLN A 147 -44.72 27.30 -6.20
CA GLN A 147 -44.48 26.18 -7.10
C GLN A 147 -44.09 26.59 -8.53
N SER A 148 -43.10 25.92 -9.10
CA SER A 148 -43.13 25.59 -10.53
C SER A 148 -42.19 24.42 -10.82
N SER A 149 -42.79 23.38 -11.35
CA SER A 149 -42.20 22.25 -12.04
C SER A 149 -41.33 22.72 -13.22
N SER A 150 -40.12 22.17 -13.35
CA SER A 150 -39.42 22.11 -14.63
C SER A 150 -38.40 20.98 -14.67
N SER A 151 -38.76 19.99 -15.48
CA SER A 151 -37.95 18.87 -15.93
C SER A 151 -36.68 19.35 -16.62
N ASN A 152 -35.50 19.08 -16.03
CA ASN A 152 -34.22 19.21 -16.74
C ASN A 152 -33.63 17.82 -17.03
N LYS A 153 -33.83 17.43 -18.28
CA LYS A 153 -33.39 16.20 -18.93
C LYS A 153 -31.88 16.32 -19.22
N ILE A 154 -31.03 15.86 -18.30
CA ILE A 154 -29.58 15.83 -18.49
C ILE A 154 -29.26 14.77 -19.57
N ARG A 155 -28.82 15.24 -20.74
CA ARG A 155 -28.33 14.41 -21.84
C ARG A 155 -27.00 13.75 -21.43
N ARG A 156 -26.96 12.42 -21.46
CA ARG A 156 -25.74 11.62 -21.28
C ARG A 156 -24.79 11.86 -22.47
N PRO A 157 -23.47 12.07 -22.27
CA PRO A 157 -22.53 12.10 -23.37
C PRO A 157 -22.35 10.69 -23.97
N VAL A 158 -22.34 10.67 -25.29
CA VAL A 158 -22.23 9.51 -26.17
C VAL A 158 -20.89 8.79 -25.94
N SER A 159 -20.95 7.48 -25.74
CA SER A 159 -19.81 6.57 -25.66
C SER A 159 -19.00 6.59 -26.95
N LYS A 160 -17.70 6.89 -26.84
CA LYS A 160 -16.71 6.77 -27.93
C LYS A 160 -16.58 5.31 -28.38
N PRO A 161 -16.33 5.04 -29.67
CA PRO A 161 -16.16 3.69 -30.19
C PRO A 161 -14.86 3.05 -29.71
N ARG A 162 -14.95 1.74 -29.45
CA ARG A 162 -13.89 0.85 -29.00
C ARG A 162 -12.94 0.57 -30.18
N ILE A 163 -11.78 1.24 -30.20
CA ILE A 163 -10.72 0.93 -31.15
C ILE A 163 -10.18 -0.47 -30.82
N SER A 164 -10.13 -1.31 -31.86
CA SER A 164 -9.65 -2.68 -31.85
C SER A 164 -8.21 -2.78 -31.32
N SER A 165 -8.01 -3.83 -30.52
CA SER A 165 -6.75 -4.24 -29.89
C SER A 165 -5.57 -4.16 -30.86
N PRO A 166 -4.49 -3.40 -30.56
CA PRO A 166 -3.19 -3.73 -31.09
C PRO A 166 -2.67 -4.98 -30.37
N GLU A 167 -1.98 -5.85 -31.09
CA GLU A 167 -1.19 -6.95 -30.52
C GLU A 167 -0.40 -6.44 -29.31
N ALA A 168 -0.61 -7.08 -28.15
CA ALA A 168 0.17 -6.79 -26.97
C ALA A 168 1.65 -7.10 -27.30
N GLN A 169 2.46 -6.06 -27.46
CA GLN A 169 3.90 -6.23 -27.66
C GLN A 169 4.50 -6.68 -26.34
N TYR A 170 4.86 -7.96 -26.27
CA TYR A 170 5.47 -8.58 -25.10
C TYR A 170 6.96 -8.20 -25.05
N ILE A 171 7.38 -7.52 -23.98
CA ILE A 171 8.81 -7.34 -23.71
C ILE A 171 9.26 -8.55 -22.88
N SER A 172 9.96 -9.48 -23.52
CA SER A 172 10.73 -10.51 -22.83
C SER A 172 11.86 -9.82 -22.06
N ILE A 173 11.76 -9.76 -20.74
CA ILE A 173 12.81 -9.18 -19.89
C ILE A 173 13.85 -10.28 -19.63
N PRO A 174 15.13 -10.08 -20.00
CA PRO A 174 16.20 -11.00 -19.64
C PRO A 174 16.25 -11.18 -18.12
N ILE A 175 16.37 -12.42 -17.68
CA ILE A 175 16.51 -12.75 -16.25
C ILE A 175 17.94 -12.34 -15.86
N GLU A 176 18.13 -11.10 -15.41
CA GLU A 176 19.30 -10.76 -14.61
C GLU A 176 19.06 -11.38 -13.23
N GLU A 177 19.73 -12.51 -12.99
CA GLU A 177 19.86 -13.05 -11.64
C GLU A 177 20.57 -11.98 -10.80
N PRO A 178 20.02 -11.62 -9.63
CA PRO A 178 20.73 -10.71 -8.73
C PRO A 178 22.03 -11.41 -8.32
N GLU A 179 23.16 -10.85 -8.74
CA GLU A 179 24.47 -11.37 -8.34
C GLU A 179 24.55 -11.39 -6.81
N GLU A 180 24.86 -12.57 -6.28
CA GLU A 180 25.15 -12.73 -4.86
C GLU A 180 26.41 -11.93 -4.55
N HIS A 181 26.24 -10.72 -4.02
CA HIS A 181 27.36 -9.96 -3.47
C HIS A 181 27.96 -10.75 -2.30
N ASP A 182 29.10 -11.36 -2.58
CA ASP A 182 29.98 -12.06 -1.64
C ASP A 182 30.38 -11.11 -0.50
N THR A 183 29.71 -11.24 0.64
CA THR A 183 30.10 -10.59 1.89
C THR A 183 31.26 -11.35 2.53
N SER A 184 32.40 -11.45 1.85
CA SER A 184 33.63 -12.03 2.36
C SER A 184 34.74 -10.99 2.41
N LEU A 185 34.52 -9.87 3.09
CA LEU A 185 35.59 -8.93 3.46
C LEU A 185 35.22 -8.07 4.67
N HIS A 186 35.03 -8.73 5.81
CA HIS A 186 35.14 -8.07 7.12
C HIS A 186 35.83 -8.98 8.14
N LYS A 187 37.10 -9.30 7.86
CA LYS A 187 38.06 -9.70 8.90
C LYS A 187 39.03 -8.53 9.10
N GLN A 188 38.70 -7.66 10.03
CA GLN A 188 39.67 -6.73 10.62
C GLN A 188 39.61 -6.82 12.14
N LEU A 189 40.66 -7.47 12.67
CA LEU A 189 41.40 -7.10 13.87
C LEU A 189 40.57 -6.81 15.13
N VAL A 190 40.43 -7.82 15.99
CA VAL A 190 40.17 -7.62 17.42
C VAL A 190 41.48 -7.91 18.15
N PRO A 191 42.08 -6.94 18.89
CA PRO A 191 43.30 -7.17 19.64
C PRO A 191 43.06 -7.97 20.92
N ASP A 192 43.99 -8.87 21.20
CA ASP A 192 44.09 -9.70 22.40
C ASP A 192 44.27 -8.89 23.69
N LYS A 193 43.80 -9.53 24.78
CA LYS A 193 44.02 -9.28 26.23
C LYS A 193 43.05 -8.29 26.89
N ILE A 194 42.24 -8.82 27.81
CA ILE A 194 42.45 -8.63 29.26
C ILE A 194 41.90 -9.86 30.02
N ARG A 195 42.81 -10.39 30.83
CA ARG A 195 42.68 -11.42 31.87
C ARG A 195 41.81 -10.89 33.02
N GLN A 196 40.76 -11.61 33.43
CA GLN A 196 40.22 -11.55 34.79
C GLN A 196 39.46 -12.85 35.17
N LYS A 197 39.50 -13.16 36.47
CA LYS A 197 39.39 -14.46 37.14
C LYS A 197 37.95 -15.01 37.29
N PRO A 198 37.77 -16.31 37.57
CA PRO A 198 36.46 -16.90 37.85
C PRO A 198 36.03 -16.61 39.29
N ASN A 199 34.77 -16.19 39.48
CA ASN A 199 34.12 -16.19 40.79
C ASN A 199 32.66 -16.67 40.69
N GLU A 200 32.37 -17.60 41.58
CA GLU A 200 31.12 -17.86 42.28
C GLU A 200 29.88 -18.40 41.54
N VAL A 201 29.76 -19.71 41.71
CA VAL A 201 28.53 -20.50 41.79
C VAL A 201 27.55 -19.89 42.80
N TYR A 202 26.43 -19.33 42.32
CA TYR A 202 25.25 -19.08 43.15
C TYR A 202 24.21 -20.18 42.93
N LYS A 203 24.03 -21.01 43.97
CA LYS A 203 22.87 -21.90 44.15
C LYS A 203 21.63 -21.03 44.40
N SER A 204 20.60 -21.15 43.55
CA SER A 204 19.26 -20.64 43.87
C SER A 204 18.30 -21.76 44.20
N LYS A 205 17.44 -21.42 45.17
CA LYS A 205 16.66 -22.27 46.06
C LYS A 205 15.40 -22.86 45.40
N LYS A 206 15.03 -24.03 45.91
CA LYS A 206 13.73 -24.70 45.75
C LYS A 206 12.62 -23.81 46.32
N ASN A 207 11.60 -23.51 45.52
CA ASN A 207 10.31 -23.05 46.01
C ASN A 207 9.33 -24.21 45.91
N GLY A 208 9.01 -24.81 47.07
CA GLY A 208 7.89 -25.71 47.22
C GLY A 208 6.60 -24.91 47.26
N CYS A 209 5.67 -25.21 46.36
CA CYS A 209 4.26 -24.91 46.53
C CYS A 209 3.58 -26.22 46.92
N SER A 210 3.15 -26.30 48.17
CA SER A 210 2.23 -27.32 48.67
C SER A 210 0.82 -26.92 48.22
N CYS A 211 0.19 -27.75 47.39
CA CYS A 211 -1.26 -27.74 47.23
C CYS A 211 -1.84 -28.79 48.18
N VAL A 212 -2.65 -28.31 49.13
CA VAL A 212 -3.51 -29.12 49.98
C VAL A 212 -4.63 -29.69 49.10
N ILE A 213 -4.76 -31.00 49.09
CA ILE A 213 -5.93 -31.72 48.58
C ILE A 213 -6.39 -32.67 49.70
N LEU A 214 -7.63 -32.44 50.12
CA LEU A 214 -8.50 -33.20 51.04
C LEU A 214 -8.27 -33.00 52.55
#